data_AF-A0AAD1K9J2-F1
#
_entry.id   AF-A0AAD1K9J2-F1
#
_cell.length_a   1.000
_cell.length_b   1.000
_cell.length_c   1.000
_cell.angle_alpha   90.00
_cell.angle_beta   90.00
_cell.angle_gamma   90.00
#
_symmetry.space_group_name_H-M   'P 1'
#
loop_
_entity.id
_entity.type
_entity.pdbx_description
1 polymer ?
#
loop_
_entity_poly.entity_id
_entity_poly.type
_entity_poly.pdbx_seq_one_letter_code
_entity_poly.pdbx_strand_id
1 'polypeptide(L)'
;MEFLTPYKAKTLIPDAMKEAEFSVEHAKFYIDLLDRLTKSLSLTDAQVVQLALNATAVHFMQKPQMPKSWFFDTSAVCVYSEPGKMFDLKCRGERVLVMVVETGLQASLVMMLANECRLSDVKTLTRFETIKVMHDRLHPLRAQQQIVAA
;
A
#
# COMPACT_ATOMS: atom_id res chain seq x y z
N MET A 1 15.15 18.30 9.34
CA MET A 1 13.84 17.62 9.50
C MET A 1 14.07 16.17 9.10
N GLU A 2 13.70 15.22 9.94
CA GLU A 2 13.93 13.80 9.71
C GLU A 2 12.60 13.07 9.59
N PHE A 3 12.55 12.06 8.72
CA PHE A 3 11.39 11.20 8.54
C PHE A 3 11.77 9.75 8.86
N LEU A 4 11.05 9.13 9.79
CA LEU A 4 11.29 7.76 10.20
C LEU A 4 10.28 6.82 9.55
N THR A 5 10.78 5.89 8.75
CA THR A 5 9.95 4.81 8.21
C THR A 5 9.74 3.71 9.26
N PRO A 6 8.63 2.95 9.20
CA PRO A 6 8.39 1.85 10.13
C PRO A 6 9.10 0.55 9.74
N TYR A 7 9.92 0.56 8.68
CA TYR A 7 10.50 -0.64 8.09
C TYR A 7 11.73 -1.13 8.85
N LYS A 8 11.83 -2.45 9.01
CA LYS A 8 12.92 -3.09 9.76
C LYS A 8 13.96 -3.64 8.79
N ALA A 9 15.23 -3.64 9.17
CA ALA A 9 16.33 -4.14 8.33
C ALA A 9 16.06 -5.53 7.68
N LYS A 10 15.36 -6.43 8.39
CA LYS A 10 14.99 -7.75 7.87
C LYS A 10 14.17 -7.72 6.56
N THR A 11 13.37 -6.66 6.36
CA THR A 11 12.46 -6.51 5.22
C THR A 11 13.08 -5.71 4.06
N LEU A 12 14.22 -5.08 4.29
CA LEU A 12 14.86 -4.14 3.35
C LEU A 12 16.05 -4.79 2.62
N ILE A 13 16.31 -4.36 1.38
CA ILE A 13 17.49 -4.81 0.64
C ILE A 13 18.79 -4.32 1.31
N PRO A 14 19.94 -4.96 1.05
CA PRO A 14 21.21 -4.55 1.67
C PRO A 14 21.61 -3.10 1.39
N ASP A 15 21.25 -2.56 0.22
CA ASP A 15 21.59 -1.19 -0.17
C ASP A 15 20.84 -0.15 0.66
N ALA A 16 19.69 -0.49 1.22
CA ALA A 16 18.94 0.37 2.14
C ALA A 16 19.65 0.57 3.50
N MET A 17 20.68 -0.23 3.80
CA MET A 17 21.46 -0.12 5.03
C MET A 17 22.65 0.85 4.88
N LYS A 18 22.89 1.35 3.67
CA LYS A 18 23.94 2.33 3.39
C LYS A 18 23.33 3.72 3.29
N GLU A 19 24.13 4.73 3.58
CA GLU A 19 23.74 6.09 3.25
C GLU A 19 23.61 6.22 1.73
N ALA A 20 22.47 6.73 1.30
CA ALA A 20 22.15 6.97 -0.09
C ALA A 20 21.43 8.31 -0.21
N GLU A 21 21.79 9.05 -1.25
CA GLU A 21 21.10 10.30 -1.58
C GLU A 21 19.71 10.02 -2.17
N PHE A 22 18.84 11.01 -2.07
CA PHE A 22 17.52 10.94 -2.68
C PHE A 22 17.63 11.20 -4.19
N SER A 23 17.56 10.13 -4.99
CA SER A 23 17.75 10.20 -6.43
C SER A 23 16.60 10.89 -7.17
N VAL A 24 16.84 11.24 -8.44
CA VAL A 24 15.81 11.79 -9.34
C VAL A 24 14.66 10.79 -9.54
N GLU A 25 14.94 9.49 -9.53
CA GLU A 25 13.91 8.45 -9.64
C GLU A 25 13.02 8.40 -8.40
N HIS A 26 13.62 8.53 -7.21
CA HIS A 26 12.87 8.64 -5.95
C HIS A 26 11.97 9.89 -5.97
N ALA A 27 12.50 11.02 -6.45
CA ALA A 27 11.76 12.28 -6.56
C ALA A 27 10.58 12.18 -7.51
N LYS A 28 10.78 11.58 -8.68
CA LYS A 28 9.72 11.38 -9.67
C LYS A 28 8.59 10.53 -9.09
N PHE A 29 8.92 9.37 -8.51
CA PHE A 29 7.92 8.49 -7.90
C PHE A 29 7.17 9.19 -6.76
N TYR A 30 7.89 9.90 -5.88
CA TYR A 30 7.30 10.64 -4.76
C TYR A 30 6.32 11.72 -5.23
N ILE A 31 6.71 12.56 -6.20
CA ILE A 31 5.88 13.65 -6.73
C ILE A 31 4.64 13.09 -7.43
N ASP A 32 4.83 12.09 -8.30
CA ASP A 32 3.73 11.44 -9.02
C ASP A 32 2.70 10.84 -8.05
N LEU A 33 3.17 10.22 -6.97
CA LEU A 33 2.30 9.64 -5.94
C LEU A 33 1.60 10.74 -5.13
N LEU A 34 2.31 11.78 -4.72
CA LEU A 34 1.75 12.90 -3.95
C LEU A 34 0.62 13.61 -4.71
N ASP A 35 0.81 13.83 -6.01
CA ASP A 35 -0.22 14.40 -6.91
C ASP A 35 -1.46 13.51 -7.01
N ARG A 36 -1.29 12.18 -7.07
CA ARG A 36 -2.40 11.22 -7.11
C ARG A 36 -3.17 11.18 -5.79
N LEU A 37 -2.46 11.17 -4.67
CA LEU A 37 -3.06 11.09 -3.34
C LEU A 37 -3.87 12.34 -3.01
N THR A 38 -3.36 13.52 -3.34
CA THR A 38 -4.05 14.80 -3.12
C THR A 38 -5.37 14.90 -3.89
N LYS A 39 -5.45 14.27 -5.07
CA LYS A 39 -6.67 14.27 -5.92
C LYS A 39 -7.70 13.22 -5.52
N SER A 40 -7.29 12.15 -4.85
CA SER A 40 -8.12 10.96 -4.64
C SER A 40 -8.69 10.83 -3.24
N LEU A 41 -8.12 11.51 -2.24
CA LEU A 41 -8.51 11.34 -0.84
C LEU A 41 -8.70 12.67 -0.10
N SER A 42 -9.65 12.67 0.83
CA SER A 42 -9.78 13.70 1.87
C SER A 42 -8.78 13.47 3.02
N LEU A 43 -7.48 13.41 2.69
CA LEU A 43 -6.40 13.33 3.67
C LEU A 43 -5.86 14.71 4.00
N THR A 44 -5.25 14.87 5.17
CA THR A 44 -4.45 16.06 5.47
C THR A 44 -3.12 16.01 4.72
N ASP A 45 -2.51 17.17 4.45
CA ASP A 45 -1.20 17.25 3.79
C ASP A 45 -0.14 16.39 4.50
N ALA A 46 -0.15 16.40 5.84
CA ALA A 46 0.75 15.57 6.63
C ALA A 46 0.54 14.06 6.38
N GLN A 47 -0.70 13.61 6.24
CA GLN A 47 -1.01 12.21 5.92
C GLN A 47 -0.59 11.85 4.50
N VAL A 48 -0.80 12.74 3.54
CA VAL A 48 -0.36 12.55 2.15
C VAL A 48 1.16 12.41 2.07
N VAL A 49 1.90 13.32 2.71
CA VAL A 49 3.38 13.27 2.77
C VAL A 49 3.86 11.99 3.45
N GLN A 50 3.24 11.61 4.57
CA GLN A 50 3.57 10.36 5.28
C GLN A 50 3.39 9.12 4.39
N LEU A 51 2.29 9.06 3.62
CA LEU A 51 2.03 7.96 2.71
C LEU A 51 3.00 7.94 1.54
N ALA A 52 3.23 9.09 0.93
CA ALA A 52 4.12 9.22 -0.22
C ALA A 52 5.55 8.80 0.16
N LEU A 53 6.10 9.30 1.27
CA LEU A 53 7.44 8.93 1.74
C LEU A 53 7.56 7.44 2.08
N ASN A 54 6.59 6.88 2.81
CA ASN A 54 6.58 5.46 3.15
C ASN A 54 6.48 4.56 1.91
N ALA A 55 5.67 4.95 0.92
CA ALA A 55 5.55 4.23 -0.33
C ALA A 55 6.82 4.33 -1.18
N THR A 56 7.45 5.51 -1.27
CA THR A 56 8.74 5.68 -1.96
C THR A 56 9.81 4.79 -1.34
N ALA A 57 9.93 4.79 -0.01
CA ALA A 57 10.89 3.94 0.69
C ALA A 57 10.66 2.45 0.36
N VAL A 58 9.42 1.96 0.39
CA VAL A 58 9.13 0.56 0.05
C VAL A 58 9.42 0.27 -1.41
N HIS A 59 9.02 1.15 -2.32
CA HIS A 59 9.12 0.91 -3.76
C HIS A 59 10.58 0.63 -4.18
N PHE A 60 11.54 1.35 -3.59
CA PHE A 60 12.95 1.21 -3.94
C PHE A 60 13.76 0.30 -3.00
N MET A 61 13.39 0.19 -1.72
CA MET A 61 14.25 -0.41 -0.69
C MET A 61 13.70 -1.71 -0.10
N GLN A 62 12.47 -2.12 -0.43
CA GLN A 62 11.89 -3.35 0.10
C GLN A 62 12.42 -4.58 -0.65
N LYS A 63 12.70 -5.68 0.08
CA LYS A 63 12.99 -6.96 -0.55
C LYS A 63 11.80 -7.44 -1.40
N PRO A 64 12.03 -8.05 -2.58
CA PRO A 64 10.97 -8.68 -3.35
C PRO A 64 10.16 -9.66 -2.49
N GLN A 65 8.84 -9.51 -2.52
CA GLN A 65 7.91 -10.36 -1.78
C GLN A 65 7.22 -11.35 -2.71
N MET A 66 7.02 -12.59 -2.24
CA MET A 66 6.13 -13.54 -2.90
C MET A 66 4.67 -13.21 -2.58
N PRO A 67 3.75 -13.26 -3.58
CA PRO A 67 2.33 -13.03 -3.34
C PRO A 67 1.76 -13.98 -2.28
N LYS A 68 0.95 -13.44 -1.37
CA LYS A 68 0.24 -14.21 -0.34
C LYS A 68 -1.27 -14.11 -0.58
N SER A 69 -1.84 -15.13 -1.21
CA SER A 69 -3.27 -15.19 -1.55
C SER A 69 -4.14 -15.82 -0.47
N TRP A 70 -3.62 -16.80 0.27
CA TRP A 70 -4.39 -17.63 1.22
C TRP A 70 -4.93 -16.90 2.46
N PHE A 71 -4.42 -15.70 2.76
CA PHE A 71 -4.95 -14.88 3.85
C PHE A 71 -6.20 -14.09 3.48
N PHE A 72 -6.49 -13.94 2.19
CA PHE A 72 -7.48 -12.99 1.70
C PHE A 72 -8.56 -13.64 0.84
N ASP A 73 -9.79 -13.19 0.98
CA ASP A 73 -10.91 -13.67 0.17
C ASP A 73 -10.78 -13.20 -1.29
N THR A 74 -11.18 -14.07 -2.22
CA THR A 74 -11.23 -13.73 -3.64
C THR A 74 -12.27 -12.64 -3.93
N SER A 75 -11.90 -11.66 -4.74
CA SER A 75 -12.76 -10.73 -5.42
C SER A 75 -13.17 -11.32 -6.78
N ALA A 76 -14.46 -11.28 -7.09
CA ALA A 76 -14.97 -11.63 -8.42
C ALA A 76 -14.83 -10.47 -9.42
N VAL A 77 -14.38 -9.30 -8.97
CA VAL A 77 -14.26 -8.09 -9.78
C VAL A 77 -12.83 -7.95 -10.27
N CYS A 78 -12.66 -7.83 -11.59
CA CYS A 78 -11.39 -7.46 -12.17
C CYS A 78 -11.08 -6.00 -11.86
N VAL A 79 -9.91 -5.74 -11.30
CA VAL A 79 -9.48 -4.38 -10.95
C VAL A 79 -8.19 -4.02 -11.67
N TYR A 80 -8.05 -2.73 -11.99
CA TYR A 80 -6.81 -2.18 -12.51
C TYR A 80 -5.99 -1.57 -11.37
N SER A 81 -4.90 -2.26 -11.01
CA SER A 81 -3.98 -1.85 -9.96
C SER A 81 -2.92 -0.90 -10.49
N GLU A 82 -2.76 0.26 -9.85
CA GLU A 82 -1.69 1.22 -10.13
C GLU A 82 -1.22 1.87 -8.81
N PRO A 83 0.04 2.34 -8.71
CA PRO A 83 0.53 3.04 -7.53
C PRO A 83 -0.40 4.20 -7.12
N GLY A 84 -0.71 4.26 -5.83
CA GLY A 84 -1.61 5.25 -5.26
C GLY A 84 -3.10 4.91 -5.35
N LYS A 85 -3.52 3.83 -6.03
CA LYS A 85 -4.90 3.35 -5.89
C LYS A 85 -5.11 2.58 -4.60
N MET A 86 -6.31 2.73 -4.05
CA MET A 86 -6.73 2.02 -2.84
C MET A 86 -7.73 0.92 -3.14
N PHE A 87 -7.65 -0.15 -2.34
CA PHE A 87 -8.51 -1.31 -2.40
C PHE A 87 -8.80 -1.80 -1.00
N ASP A 88 -9.86 -2.61 -0.87
CA ASP A 88 -10.10 -3.41 0.31
C ASP A 88 -9.45 -4.79 0.13
N LEU A 89 -8.75 -5.26 1.15
CA LEU A 89 -8.51 -6.68 1.34
C LEU A 89 -9.54 -7.23 2.32
N LYS A 90 -10.08 -8.41 2.05
CA LYS A 90 -10.93 -9.12 3.00
C LYS A 90 -10.15 -10.20 3.70
N CYS A 91 -10.02 -10.13 5.01
CA CYS A 91 -9.30 -11.11 5.83
C CYS A 91 -10.17 -11.48 7.02
N ARG A 92 -10.48 -12.78 7.19
CA ARG A 92 -11.27 -13.30 8.33
C ARG A 92 -12.60 -12.56 8.58
N GLY A 93 -13.27 -12.10 7.53
CA GLY A 93 -14.53 -11.34 7.61
C GLY A 93 -14.37 -9.83 7.78
N GLU A 94 -13.16 -9.32 8.01
CA GLU A 94 -12.88 -7.89 8.11
C GLU A 94 -12.41 -7.34 6.76
N ARG A 95 -12.76 -6.08 6.49
CA ARG A 95 -12.23 -5.32 5.35
C ARG A 95 -11.13 -4.40 5.83
N VAL A 96 -10.01 -4.44 5.11
CA VAL A 96 -8.85 -3.65 5.44
C VAL A 96 -8.41 -2.82 4.25
N LEU A 97 -8.35 -1.51 4.47
CA LEU A 97 -7.94 -0.56 3.47
C LEU A 97 -6.43 -0.67 3.21
N VAL A 98 -6.07 -0.80 1.93
CA VAL A 98 -4.69 -0.86 1.46
C VAL A 98 -4.49 0.08 0.28
N MET A 99 -3.24 0.51 0.07
CA MET A 99 -2.81 1.31 -1.07
C MET A 99 -1.76 0.58 -1.88
N VAL A 100 -1.88 0.57 -3.20
CA VAL A 100 -0.88 -0.01 -4.10
C VAL A 100 0.38 0.85 -4.11
N VAL A 101 1.54 0.21 -3.95
CA VAL A 101 2.87 0.83 -4.03
C VAL A 101 3.59 0.43 -5.32
N GLU A 102 3.38 -0.80 -5.76
CA GLU A 102 3.95 -1.37 -6.99
C GLU A 102 2.91 -2.31 -7.60
N THR A 103 2.79 -2.30 -8.93
CA THR A 103 1.90 -3.17 -9.68
C THR A 103 2.72 -4.07 -10.60
N GLY A 104 2.37 -5.36 -10.64
CA GLY A 104 2.97 -6.34 -11.54
C GLY A 104 1.92 -6.92 -12.49
N LEU A 105 2.25 -8.04 -13.15
CA LEU A 105 1.33 -8.66 -14.11
C LEU A 105 0.08 -9.27 -13.45
N GLN A 106 0.26 -9.93 -12.30
CA GLN A 106 -0.80 -10.69 -11.61
C GLN A 106 -0.94 -10.35 -10.13
N ALA A 107 -0.02 -9.55 -9.59
CA ALA A 107 0.06 -9.24 -8.18
C ALA A 107 0.65 -7.86 -7.95
N SER A 108 0.18 -7.21 -6.89
CA SER A 108 0.62 -5.87 -6.49
C SER A 108 1.18 -5.89 -5.09
N LEU A 109 2.20 -5.09 -4.86
CA LEU A 109 2.67 -4.77 -3.52
C LEU A 109 1.75 -3.69 -2.96
N VAL A 110 1.08 -4.00 -1.86
CA VAL A 110 0.17 -3.07 -1.20
C VAL A 110 0.67 -2.72 0.20
N MET A 111 0.42 -1.49 0.61
CA MET A 111 0.73 -0.94 1.93
C MET A 111 -0.55 -0.80 2.75
N MET A 112 -0.49 -1.26 4.00
CA MET A 112 -1.61 -1.23 4.93
C MET A 112 -1.92 0.21 5.39
N LEU A 113 -3.18 0.64 5.23
CA LEU A 113 -3.64 1.93 5.73
C LEU A 113 -4.41 1.83 7.05
N ALA A 114 -4.99 0.67 7.34
CA ALA A 114 -5.58 0.39 8.65
C ALA A 114 -4.51 0.21 9.73
N ASN A 115 -4.92 0.35 10.99
CA ASN A 115 -4.02 0.21 12.13
C ASN A 115 -3.45 -1.21 12.25
N GLU A 116 -4.29 -2.22 12.05
CA GLU A 116 -3.90 -3.62 12.10
C GLU A 116 -4.79 -4.51 11.21
N CYS A 117 -4.26 -5.68 10.85
CA CYS A 117 -4.96 -6.74 10.16
C CYS A 117 -4.42 -8.10 10.60
N ARG A 118 -5.25 -8.89 11.27
CA ARG A 118 -4.86 -10.20 11.76
C ARG A 118 -4.94 -11.26 10.66
N LEU A 119 -3.81 -11.50 9.99
CA LEU A 119 -3.71 -12.51 8.93
C LEU A 119 -3.91 -13.94 9.44
N SER A 120 -3.38 -14.24 10.63
CA SER A 120 -3.51 -15.56 11.29
C SER A 120 -3.38 -15.40 12.80
N ASP A 121 -3.43 -16.49 13.54
CA ASP A 121 -3.31 -16.41 15.00
C ASP A 121 -1.93 -15.95 15.48
N VAL A 122 -0.89 -16.12 14.65
CA VAL A 122 0.50 -15.78 14.94
C VAL A 122 1.04 -14.61 14.12
N LYS A 123 0.26 -14.09 13.17
CA LYS A 123 0.70 -13.03 12.24
C LYS A 123 -0.34 -11.93 12.12
N THR A 124 0.08 -10.73 12.45
CA THR A 124 -0.68 -9.48 12.27
C THR A 124 0.15 -8.54 11.40
N LEU A 125 -0.49 -7.89 10.44
CA LEU A 125 0.08 -6.75 9.74
C LEU A 125 -0.31 -5.47 10.45
N THR A 126 0.63 -4.56 10.63
CA THR A 126 0.36 -3.23 11.20
C THR A 126 0.35 -2.16 10.12
N ARG A 127 -0.11 -0.96 10.47
CA ARG A 127 -0.09 0.22 9.60
C ARG A 127 1.26 0.39 8.90
N PHE A 128 1.21 0.70 7.61
CA PHE A 128 2.33 0.88 6.69
C PHE A 128 3.14 -0.38 6.36
N GLU A 129 2.94 -1.52 7.03
CA GLU A 129 3.55 -2.75 6.55
C GLU A 129 3.02 -3.11 5.17
N THR A 130 3.83 -3.84 4.41
CA THR A 130 3.52 -4.16 3.02
C THR A 130 3.42 -5.66 2.80
N ILE A 131 2.49 -6.03 1.93
CA ILE A 131 2.25 -7.42 1.54
C ILE A 131 2.00 -7.47 0.04
N LYS A 132 2.64 -8.41 -0.65
CA LYS A 132 2.32 -8.67 -2.07
C LYS A 132 1.09 -9.58 -2.14
N VAL A 133 0.10 -9.18 -2.93
CA VAL A 133 -1.18 -9.89 -3.08
C VAL A 133 -1.55 -10.01 -4.54
N MET A 134 -2.21 -11.11 -4.90
CA MET A 134 -2.73 -11.32 -6.24
C MET A 134 -3.86 -10.32 -6.54
N HIS A 135 -4.05 -9.92 -7.80
CA HIS A 135 -5.10 -8.98 -8.18
C HIS A 135 -6.51 -9.50 -7.87
N ASP A 136 -6.70 -10.83 -7.88
CA ASP A 136 -7.96 -11.49 -7.49
C ASP A 136 -8.27 -11.34 -5.99
N ARG A 137 -7.40 -10.72 -5.18
CA ARG A 137 -7.65 -10.41 -3.76
C ARG A 137 -8.03 -8.95 -3.51
N LEU A 138 -7.89 -8.10 -4.53
CA LEU A 138 -8.17 -6.67 -4.43
C LEU A 138 -9.67 -6.44 -4.66
N HIS A 139 -10.38 -6.04 -3.61
CA HIS A 139 -11.79 -5.64 -3.72
C HIS A 139 -11.85 -4.13 -3.99
N PRO A 140 -12.63 -3.66 -4.98
CA PRO A 140 -12.81 -2.23 -5.19
C PRO A 140 -13.46 -1.59 -3.96
N LEU A 141 -13.08 -0.35 -3.68
CA LEU A 141 -13.74 0.44 -2.64
C LEU A 141 -15.22 0.58 -2.99
N ARG A 142 -16.09 0.44 -1.98
CA ARG A 142 -17.51 0.69 -2.18
C ARG A 142 -17.67 2.17 -2.54
N ALA A 143 -18.25 2.45 -3.70
CA ALA A 143 -18.72 3.80 -3.99
C ALA A 143 -19.67 4.18 -2.85
N GLN A 144 -19.40 5.30 -2.20
CA GLN A 144 -20.32 5.88 -1.24
C GLN A 144 -21.57 6.26 -2.04
N GLN A 145 -22.61 5.42 -1.99
CA GLN A 145 -23.89 5.73 -2.59
C GLN A 145 -24.42 6.96 -1.85
N GLN A 146 -24.14 8.14 -2.38
CA GLN A 146 -24.97 9.31 -2.10
C GLN A 146 -26.33 8.98 -2.69
N ILE A 147 -27.22 8.47 -1.86
CA ILE A 147 -28.65 8.44 -2.14
C ILE A 147 -29.04 9.91 -2.28
N VAL A 148 -29.10 10.40 -3.52
CA VAL A 148 -29.84 11.62 -3.85
C VAL A 148 -31.29 11.23 -3.65
N ALA A 149 -31.82 11.54 -2.47
CA ALA A 149 -33.27 11.51 -2.25
C ALA A 149 -33.89 12.48 -3.25
N ALA A 150 -34.83 11.94 -4.04
CA ALA A 150 -35.63 12.65 -5.04
C ALA A 150 -36.53 13.72 -4.41
#